data_AF-A0A1E5JN72-F1
#
_entry.id   AF-A0A1E5JN72-F1
#
_cell.length_a   1.000
_cell.length_b   1.000
_cell.length_c   1.000
_cell.angle_alpha   90.00
_cell.angle_beta   90.00
_cell.angle_gamma   90.00
#
_symmetry.space_group_name_H-M   'P 1'
#
loop_
_entity.id
_entity.type
_entity.pdbx_description
1 polymer ?
#
loop_
_entity_poly.entity_id
_entity_poly.type
_entity_poly.pdbx_seq_one_letter_code
_entity_poly.pdbx_strand_id
1 'polypeptide(L)'
;MSTLRNTKGAPIEKANILVDILSQLILLIIIICAFVPLSPKMPASGIDPSWALGLNQAVAQGLAFGKEIIFTLGPYASLYTKSYHPATDLLMITGCLYLALSYWIYFLFLIKPSRWYWTLIYCVPFLGMMYARDSLFFSYPLLAGLISFKILFLKSKIESHYLLVFTFFLFAPFGLMALIKGSMLIICLLMLIICFIFLSPTIKKSWP
;
A
#
# COMPACT_ATOMS: atom_id res chain seq x y z
N MET A 1 -16.08 32.42 43.65
CA MET A 1 -16.60 32.80 42.32
C MET A 1 -15.51 32.57 41.28
N SER A 2 -15.36 31.35 40.74
CA SER A 2 -14.42 31.05 39.64
C SER A 2 -14.56 29.60 39.14
N THR A 3 -15.70 29.26 38.55
CA THR A 3 -15.88 28.01 37.80
C THR A 3 -16.45 28.31 36.41
N LEU A 4 -15.79 29.19 35.66
CA LEU A 4 -16.00 29.28 34.21
C LEU A 4 -15.05 28.29 33.53
N ARG A 5 -15.43 27.02 33.59
CA ARG A 5 -14.81 25.94 32.81
C ARG A 5 -15.00 26.28 31.34
N ASN A 6 -13.88 26.36 30.63
CA ASN A 6 -13.73 26.66 29.21
C ASN A 6 -14.61 25.76 28.31
N THR A 7 -15.85 26.14 28.05
CA THR A 7 -16.78 25.43 27.15
C THR A 7 -16.57 25.77 25.68
N LYS A 8 -15.78 26.80 25.37
CA LYS A 8 -15.50 27.23 23.99
C LYS A 8 -14.54 26.30 23.23
N GLY A 9 -13.71 25.51 23.93
CA GLY A 9 -12.79 24.55 23.31
C GLY A 9 -13.44 23.25 22.82
N ALA A 10 -14.50 22.79 23.49
CA ALA A 10 -15.18 21.53 23.17
C ALA A 10 -15.81 21.46 21.75
N PRO A 11 -16.46 22.49 21.21
CA PRO A 11 -16.99 22.45 19.85
C PRO A 11 -15.88 22.48 18.78
N ILE A 12 -14.78 23.20 19.04
CA ILE A 12 -13.63 23.29 18.13
C ILE A 12 -12.89 21.95 18.06
N GLU A 13 -12.72 21.29 19.20
CA GLU A 13 -12.09 19.96 19.28
C GLU A 13 -12.92 18.89 18.55
N LYS A 14 -14.25 18.87 18.76
CA LYS A 14 -15.17 17.98 18.03
C LYS A 14 -15.16 18.23 16.52
N ALA A 15 -15.13 19.49 16.10
CA ALA A 15 -15.03 19.85 14.68
C ALA A 15 -13.72 19.34 14.06
N ASN A 16 -12.58 19.48 14.77
CA ASN A 16 -11.29 18.98 14.29
C ASN A 16 -11.27 17.45 14.15
N ILE A 17 -11.87 16.72 15.09
CA ILE A 17 -11.99 15.25 15.00
C ILE A 17 -12.83 14.85 13.79
N LEU A 18 -13.97 15.51 13.57
CA LEU A 18 -14.82 15.24 12.40
C LEU A 18 -14.07 15.50 11.09
N VAL A 19 -13.36 16.63 10.99
CA VAL A 19 -12.56 16.97 9.81
C VAL A 19 -11.42 15.97 9.60
N ASP A 20 -10.80 15.47 10.66
CA ASP A 20 -9.74 14.45 10.56
C ASP A 20 -10.29 13.14 10.00
N ILE A 21 -11.42 12.65 10.53
CA ILE A 21 -12.10 11.44 10.02
C ILE A 21 -12.50 11.62 8.55
N LEU A 22 -13.10 12.75 8.20
CA LEU A 22 -13.47 13.04 6.82
C LEU A 22 -12.23 13.06 5.91
N SER A 23 -11.12 13.65 6.35
CA SER A 23 -9.87 13.67 5.58
C SER A 23 -9.30 12.27 5.35
N GLN A 24 -9.39 11.38 6.35
CA GLN A 24 -8.94 9.99 6.25
C GLN A 24 -9.83 9.17 5.31
N LEU A 25 -11.14 9.41 5.30
CA LEU A 25 -12.08 8.79 4.36
C LEU A 25 -11.85 9.28 2.92
N ILE A 26 -11.61 10.58 2.74
CA ILE A 26 -11.24 11.15 1.43
C ILE A 26 -9.95 10.49 0.91
N LEU A 27 -8.94 10.36 1.77
CA LEU A 27 -7.70 9.67 1.40
C LEU A 27 -7.96 8.21 0.98
N LEU A 28 -8.80 7.47 1.72
CA LEU A 28 -9.18 6.10 1.36
C LEU A 28 -9.82 6.04 -0.03
N ILE A 29 -10.78 6.92 -0.30
CA ILE A 29 -11.47 6.98 -1.60
C ILE A 29 -10.47 7.27 -2.72
N ILE A 30 -9.56 8.22 -2.53
CA ILE A 30 -8.52 8.54 -3.52
C ILE A 30 -7.62 7.33 -3.79
N ILE A 31 -7.18 6.62 -2.74
CA ILE A 31 -6.33 5.43 -2.88
C ILE A 31 -7.10 4.31 -3.61
N ILE A 32 -8.37 4.08 -3.27
CA ILE A 32 -9.22 3.10 -3.97
C ILE A 32 -9.32 3.46 -5.45
N CYS A 33 -9.62 4.72 -5.78
CA CYS A 33 -9.69 5.19 -7.17
C CYS A 33 -8.34 5.06 -7.91
N ALA A 34 -7.22 5.22 -7.22
CA ALA A 34 -5.89 5.08 -7.80
C ALA A 34 -5.53 3.62 -8.13
N PHE A 35 -5.86 2.67 -7.23
CA PHE A 35 -5.48 1.26 -7.39
C PHE A 35 -6.57 0.42 -8.06
N VAL A 36 -7.79 0.45 -7.55
CA VAL A 36 -8.86 -0.48 -7.93
C VAL A 36 -9.41 -0.09 -9.32
N PRO A 37 -9.30 -0.99 -10.32
CA PRO A 37 -9.90 -0.76 -11.62
C PRO A 37 -11.41 -0.99 -11.54
N LEU A 38 -12.17 -0.01 -11.07
CA LEU A 38 -13.65 -0.07 -11.06
C LEU A 38 -14.23 -0.12 -12.49
N SER A 39 -13.45 0.29 -13.48
CA SER A 39 -13.70 0.07 -14.90
C SER A 39 -12.43 -0.54 -15.52
N PRO A 40 -12.27 -1.87 -15.47
CA PRO A 40 -11.15 -2.57 -16.07
C PRO A 40 -10.94 -2.22 -17.55
N LYS A 41 -9.69 -2.20 -17.98
CA LYS A 41 -9.35 -1.92 -19.38
C LYS A 41 -9.67 -3.13 -20.24
N MET A 42 -10.59 -2.95 -21.18
CA MET A 42 -10.79 -3.90 -22.26
C MET A 42 -9.63 -3.83 -23.26
N PRO A 43 -9.34 -4.94 -23.96
CA PRO A 43 -8.43 -4.94 -25.10
C PRO A 43 -8.93 -3.93 -26.13
N ALA A 44 -8.06 -3.02 -26.55
CA ALA A 44 -8.39 -1.97 -27.50
C ALA A 44 -7.26 -1.87 -28.53
N SER A 45 -7.57 -1.38 -29.73
CA SER A 45 -6.56 -1.12 -30.77
C SER A 45 -5.45 -0.21 -30.24
N GLY A 46 -4.19 -0.61 -30.42
CA GLY A 46 -3.03 0.14 -29.96
C GLY A 46 -1.73 -0.57 -30.33
N ILE A 47 -0.60 -0.05 -29.85
CA ILE A 47 0.70 -0.70 -29.98
C ILE A 47 0.71 -1.87 -28.99
N ASP A 48 0.39 -3.06 -29.50
CA ASP A 48 0.42 -4.35 -28.81
C ASP A 48 -0.37 -4.43 -27.48
N PRO A 49 -1.70 -4.18 -27.47
CA PRO A 49 -2.55 -4.42 -26.30
C PRO A 49 -2.62 -5.89 -25.88
N SER A 50 -2.27 -6.80 -26.80
CA SER A 50 -2.46 -8.25 -26.69
C SER A 50 -1.57 -8.89 -25.63
N TRP A 51 -0.41 -8.33 -25.30
CA TRP A 51 0.46 -8.93 -24.28
C TRP A 51 -0.20 -8.94 -22.90
N ALA A 52 -0.94 -7.89 -22.53
CA ALA A 52 -1.58 -7.81 -21.22
C ALA A 52 -2.67 -8.88 -21.07
N LEU A 53 -3.43 -9.13 -22.14
CA LEU A 53 -4.35 -10.24 -22.23
C LEU A 53 -3.64 -11.59 -22.18
N GLY A 54 -2.55 -11.75 -22.95
CA GLY A 54 -1.79 -12.99 -23.03
C GLY A 54 -1.25 -13.43 -21.66
N LEU A 55 -0.79 -12.48 -20.84
CA LEU A 55 -0.39 -12.77 -19.46
C LEU A 55 -1.56 -13.25 -18.59
N ASN A 56 -2.73 -12.60 -18.70
CA ASN A 56 -3.92 -13.05 -17.98
C ASN A 56 -4.39 -14.44 -18.44
N GLN A 57 -4.31 -14.73 -19.74
CA GLN A 57 -4.61 -16.04 -20.30
C GLN A 57 -3.64 -17.11 -19.80
N ALA A 58 -2.34 -16.79 -19.72
CA ALA A 58 -1.34 -17.70 -19.17
C ALA A 58 -1.62 -18.05 -17.70
N VAL A 59 -2.02 -17.06 -16.89
CA VAL A 59 -2.47 -17.30 -15.50
C VAL A 59 -3.73 -18.17 -15.47
N ALA A 60 -4.71 -17.89 -16.34
CA ALA A 60 -5.95 -18.67 -16.41
C ALA A 60 -5.71 -20.13 -16.80
N GLN A 61 -4.67 -20.41 -17.60
CA GLN A 61 -4.24 -21.75 -17.98
C GLN A 61 -3.31 -22.42 -16.96
N GLY A 62 -2.90 -21.70 -15.91
CA GLY A 62 -1.98 -22.24 -14.89
C GLY A 62 -0.54 -22.40 -15.36
N LEU A 63 -0.11 -21.64 -16.38
CA LEU A 63 1.26 -21.72 -16.91
C LEU A 63 2.29 -21.21 -15.89
N ALA A 64 3.44 -21.86 -15.82
CA ALA A 64 4.52 -21.51 -14.91
C ALA A 64 5.34 -20.31 -15.42
N PHE A 65 5.22 -19.17 -14.74
CA PHE A 65 6.04 -17.99 -14.99
C PHE A 65 7.51 -18.26 -14.64
N GLY A 66 8.42 -17.85 -15.52
CA GLY A 66 9.86 -18.11 -15.43
C GLY A 66 10.32 -19.41 -16.11
N LYS A 67 9.39 -20.29 -16.51
CA LYS A 67 9.68 -21.53 -17.26
C LYS A 67 8.94 -21.56 -18.59
N GLU A 68 7.62 -21.43 -18.55
CA GLU A 68 6.73 -21.48 -19.72
C GLU A 68 6.42 -20.07 -20.23
N ILE A 69 6.38 -19.08 -19.34
CA ILE A 69 6.25 -17.66 -19.68
C ILE A 69 7.48 -16.90 -19.20
N ILE A 70 8.27 -16.41 -20.13
CA ILE A 70 9.43 -15.56 -19.84
C ILE A 70 9.07 -14.13 -20.21
N PHE A 71 8.70 -13.34 -19.22
CA PHE A 71 8.36 -11.93 -19.37
C PHE A 71 8.73 -11.13 -18.12
N THR A 72 8.77 -9.80 -18.24
CA THR A 72 9.14 -8.92 -17.12
C THR A 72 8.05 -8.80 -16.06
N LEU A 73 6.80 -9.10 -16.41
CA LEU A 73 5.68 -9.20 -15.48
C LEU A 73 5.39 -10.65 -15.11
N GLY A 74 4.96 -10.84 -13.86
CA GLY A 74 4.67 -12.16 -13.29
C GLY A 74 3.17 -12.48 -13.23
N PRO A 75 2.76 -13.47 -12.42
CA PRO A 75 1.38 -13.96 -12.37
C PRO A 75 0.37 -12.91 -11.84
N TYR A 76 0.83 -11.89 -11.11
CA TYR A 76 -0.01 -10.79 -10.63
C TYR A 76 0.04 -9.56 -11.56
N ALA A 77 0.42 -9.74 -12.83
CA ALA A 77 0.49 -8.68 -13.83
C ALA A 77 -0.82 -7.87 -13.94
N SER A 78 -1.98 -8.51 -13.73
CA SER A 78 -3.30 -7.87 -13.80
C SER A 78 -3.45 -6.69 -12.84
N LEU A 79 -2.83 -6.74 -11.65
CA LEU A 79 -2.84 -5.64 -10.68
C LEU A 79 -2.11 -4.40 -11.22
N TYR A 80 -1.06 -4.63 -12.03
CA TYR A 80 -0.37 -3.55 -12.72
C TYR A 80 -1.14 -3.13 -13.96
N THR A 81 -1.48 -4.05 -14.87
CA THR A 81 -2.02 -3.70 -16.20
C THR A 81 -3.44 -3.16 -16.15
N LYS A 82 -4.25 -3.61 -15.18
CA LYS A 82 -5.70 -3.36 -15.07
C LYS A 82 -6.49 -3.91 -16.27
N SER A 83 -5.95 -4.91 -16.97
CA SER A 83 -6.61 -5.51 -18.13
C SER A 83 -7.64 -6.55 -17.68
N TYR A 84 -8.87 -6.41 -18.17
CA TYR A 84 -9.94 -7.34 -17.88
C TYR A 84 -9.66 -8.73 -18.45
N HIS A 85 -9.94 -9.76 -17.66
CA HIS A 85 -10.04 -11.13 -18.13
C HIS A 85 -10.95 -11.91 -17.18
N PRO A 86 -11.98 -12.65 -17.68
CA PRO A 86 -13.03 -13.20 -16.82
C PRO A 86 -12.51 -14.15 -15.74
N ALA A 87 -11.43 -14.91 -16.02
CA ALA A 87 -10.85 -15.84 -15.05
C ALA A 87 -9.97 -15.17 -13.98
N THR A 88 -9.42 -13.96 -14.23
CA THR A 88 -8.48 -13.29 -13.32
C THR A 88 -9.00 -11.96 -12.77
N ASP A 89 -10.20 -11.54 -13.18
CA ASP A 89 -10.81 -10.29 -12.75
C ASP A 89 -11.02 -10.22 -11.24
N LEU A 90 -11.55 -11.29 -10.63
CA LEU A 90 -11.73 -11.35 -9.18
C LEU A 90 -10.39 -11.20 -8.43
N LEU A 91 -9.34 -11.87 -8.92
CA LEU A 91 -7.99 -11.77 -8.36
C LEU A 91 -7.43 -10.35 -8.50
N MET A 92 -7.68 -9.70 -9.65
CA MET A 92 -7.26 -8.33 -9.89
C MET A 92 -7.96 -7.35 -8.96
N ILE A 93 -9.30 -7.39 -8.87
CA ILE A 93 -10.08 -6.47 -8.04
C ILE A 93 -9.72 -6.65 -6.56
N THR A 94 -9.71 -7.89 -6.07
CA THR A 94 -9.39 -8.17 -4.66
C THR A 94 -7.94 -7.84 -4.33
N GLY A 95 -6.99 -8.14 -5.23
CA GLY A 95 -5.58 -7.79 -5.08
C GLY A 95 -5.35 -6.27 -5.06
N CYS A 96 -5.98 -5.52 -5.95
CA CYS A 96 -5.91 -4.05 -5.95
C CYS A 96 -6.57 -3.43 -4.72
N LEU A 97 -7.71 -3.99 -4.26
CA LEU A 97 -8.39 -3.53 -3.06
C LEU A 97 -7.56 -3.80 -1.81
N TYR A 98 -6.94 -4.97 -1.74
CA TYR A 98 -6.02 -5.32 -0.66
C TYR A 98 -4.83 -4.36 -0.60
N LEU A 99 -4.20 -4.07 -1.76
CA LEU A 99 -3.15 -3.05 -1.84
C LEU A 99 -3.62 -1.67 -1.38
N ALA A 100 -4.79 -1.23 -1.82
CA ALA A 100 -5.37 0.06 -1.44
C ALA A 100 -5.59 0.16 0.08
N LEU A 101 -6.14 -0.89 0.71
CA LEU A 101 -6.34 -0.94 2.15
C LEU A 101 -5.02 -0.96 2.91
N SER A 102 -4.02 -1.73 2.46
CA SER A 102 -2.68 -1.73 3.08
C SER A 102 -2.04 -0.35 3.02
N TYR A 103 -2.16 0.36 1.89
CA TYR A 103 -1.69 1.74 1.75
C TYR A 103 -2.38 2.68 2.71
N TRP A 104 -3.71 2.61 2.80
CA TRP A 104 -4.48 3.47 3.69
C TRP A 104 -4.08 3.24 5.15
N ILE A 105 -3.95 1.97 5.57
CA ILE A 105 -3.48 1.62 6.91
C ILE A 105 -2.07 2.17 7.14
N TYR A 106 -1.16 2.05 6.18
CA TYR A 106 0.18 2.64 6.30
C TYR A 106 0.14 4.14 6.57
N PHE A 107 -0.73 4.88 5.89
CA PHE A 107 -0.89 6.32 6.14
C PHE A 107 -1.51 6.61 7.50
N LEU A 108 -2.55 5.90 7.91
CA LEU A 108 -3.14 6.07 9.25
C LEU A 108 -2.09 5.87 10.35
N PHE A 109 -1.19 4.90 10.16
CA PHE A 109 -0.13 4.64 11.12
C PHE A 109 1.02 5.63 11.02
N LEU A 110 1.36 6.16 9.85
CA LEU A 110 2.50 7.07 9.70
C LEU A 110 2.14 8.52 10.05
N ILE A 111 0.97 8.98 9.62
CA ILE A 111 0.49 10.36 9.84
C ILE A 111 0.26 10.57 11.34
N LYS A 112 0.74 11.71 11.87
CA LYS A 112 0.42 12.09 13.24
C LYS A 112 -1.06 12.50 13.30
N PRO A 113 -1.85 12.01 14.27
CA PRO A 113 -3.30 12.30 14.39
C PRO A 113 -3.60 13.76 14.78
N SER A 114 -2.59 14.63 14.79
CA SER A 114 -2.73 15.96 15.38
C SER A 114 -3.35 16.96 14.40
N ARG A 115 -3.28 16.75 13.07
CA ARG A 115 -3.67 17.78 12.10
C ARG A 115 -4.09 17.19 10.74
N TRP A 116 -5.37 17.36 10.40
CA TRP A 116 -6.03 16.94 9.14
C TRP A 116 -5.34 17.42 7.85
N TYR A 117 -4.68 18.58 7.89
CA TYR A 117 -4.03 19.15 6.70
C TYR A 117 -2.86 18.30 6.20
N TRP A 118 -2.19 17.52 7.06
CA TRP A 118 -1.15 16.60 6.61
C TRP A 118 -1.75 15.49 5.74
N THR A 119 -2.92 14.98 6.11
CA THR A 119 -3.66 13.98 5.31
C THR A 119 -3.96 14.51 3.91
N LEU A 120 -4.35 15.78 3.78
CA LEU A 120 -4.60 16.39 2.47
C LEU A 120 -3.33 16.61 1.66
N ILE A 121 -2.21 16.99 2.29
CA ILE A 121 -0.92 17.12 1.60
C ILE A 121 -0.52 15.77 0.98
N TYR A 122 -0.75 14.66 1.67
CA TYR A 122 -0.50 13.32 1.14
C TYR A 122 -1.45 12.91 0.01
N CYS A 123 -2.63 13.53 -0.14
CA CYS A 123 -3.52 13.25 -1.26
C CYS A 123 -2.94 13.75 -2.60
N VAL A 124 -2.19 14.85 -2.59
CA VAL A 124 -1.62 15.49 -3.79
C VAL A 124 -0.73 14.56 -4.61
N PRO A 125 0.28 13.87 -4.04
CA PRO A 125 1.12 12.95 -4.81
C PRO A 125 0.30 11.77 -5.35
N PHE A 126 -0.73 11.29 -4.65
CA PHE A 126 -1.56 10.20 -5.17
C PHE A 126 -2.34 10.60 -6.41
N LEU A 127 -2.90 11.81 -6.43
CA LEU A 127 -3.59 12.37 -7.60
C LEU A 127 -2.63 12.50 -8.79
N GLY A 128 -1.39 12.95 -8.55
CA GLY A 128 -0.36 13.05 -9.61
C GLY A 128 0.16 11.69 -10.09
N MET A 129 0.31 10.72 -9.18
CA MET A 129 0.84 9.39 -9.48
C MET A 129 -0.21 8.43 -10.07
N MET A 130 -1.49 8.82 -10.16
CA MET A 130 -2.54 7.99 -10.80
C MET A 130 -2.14 7.52 -12.21
N TYR A 131 -1.36 8.33 -12.93
CA TYR A 131 -0.89 8.01 -14.28
C TYR A 131 0.49 7.31 -14.30
N ALA A 132 1.27 7.43 -13.23
CA ALA A 132 2.60 6.85 -13.10
C ALA A 132 2.56 5.62 -12.18
N ARG A 133 2.03 4.50 -12.70
CA ARG A 133 1.82 3.27 -11.90
C ARG A 133 3.10 2.75 -11.25
N ASP A 134 4.22 2.78 -11.95
CA ASP A 134 5.50 2.34 -11.38
C ASP A 134 5.87 3.15 -10.11
N SER A 135 5.60 4.46 -10.10
CA SER A 135 5.83 5.31 -8.92
C SER A 135 4.96 4.91 -7.73
N LEU A 136 3.70 4.55 -7.97
CA LEU A 136 2.84 4.01 -6.91
C LEU A 136 3.48 2.73 -6.36
N PHE A 137 3.72 1.72 -7.17
CA PHE A 137 4.27 0.44 -6.70
C PHE A 137 5.65 0.59 -6.00
N PHE A 138 6.52 1.49 -6.47
CA PHE A 138 7.81 1.77 -5.84
C PHE A 138 7.71 2.47 -4.48
N SER A 139 6.63 3.22 -4.24
CA SER A 139 6.43 3.86 -2.93
C SER A 139 6.08 2.86 -1.83
N TYR A 140 5.55 1.67 -2.16
CA TYR A 140 5.10 0.70 -1.18
C TYR A 140 6.22 0.13 -0.31
N PRO A 141 7.35 -0.38 -0.88
CA PRO A 141 8.50 -0.79 -0.09
C PRO A 141 8.99 0.29 0.88
N LEU A 142 9.03 1.55 0.42
CA LEU A 142 9.45 2.67 1.24
C LEU A 142 8.54 2.88 2.46
N LEU A 143 7.22 2.81 2.28
CA LEU A 143 6.25 2.89 3.38
C LEU A 143 6.41 1.74 4.38
N ALA A 144 6.62 0.52 3.89
CA ALA A 144 6.88 -0.64 4.72
C ALA A 144 8.14 -0.43 5.59
N GLY A 145 9.20 0.13 5.00
CA GLY A 145 10.42 0.51 5.70
C GLY A 145 10.21 1.53 6.82
N LEU A 146 9.46 2.60 6.55
CA LEU A 146 9.14 3.63 7.54
C LEU A 146 8.33 3.07 8.71
N ILE A 147 7.45 2.11 8.46
CA ILE A 147 6.65 1.47 9.49
C ILE A 147 7.46 0.50 10.33
N SER A 148 8.37 -0.29 9.74
CA SER A 148 9.36 -1.06 10.50
C SER A 148 10.10 -0.16 11.50
N PHE A 149 10.55 1.01 11.04
CA PHE A 149 11.22 1.97 11.89
C PHE A 149 10.29 2.50 12.99
N LYS A 150 9.05 2.90 12.67
CA LYS A 150 8.09 3.41 13.67
C LYS A 150 7.72 2.36 14.72
N ILE A 151 7.52 1.10 14.31
CA ILE A 151 7.20 -0.02 15.22
C ILE A 151 8.33 -0.25 16.22
N LEU A 152 9.60 -0.13 15.80
CA LEU A 152 10.76 -0.30 16.68
C LEU A 152 10.72 0.67 17.87
N PHE A 153 10.33 1.93 17.64
CA PHE A 153 10.15 2.92 18.73
C PHE A 153 8.90 2.66 19.57
N LEU A 154 7.86 2.05 18.99
CA LEU A 154 6.59 1.77 19.66
C LEU A 154 6.60 0.47 20.48
N LYS A 155 7.57 -0.42 20.22
CA LYS A 155 7.76 -1.72 20.90
C LYS A 155 7.81 -1.64 22.42
N SER A 156 8.11 -0.46 22.98
CA SER A 156 8.07 -0.19 24.42
C SER A 156 6.67 -0.26 25.07
N LYS A 157 5.56 -0.33 24.31
CA LYS A 157 4.22 -0.01 24.85
C LYS A 157 3.07 -0.96 24.48
N ILE A 158 3.25 -1.96 23.61
CA ILE A 158 2.15 -2.76 23.03
C ILE A 158 2.43 -4.27 23.17
N GLU A 159 1.39 -5.06 23.47
CA GLU A 159 1.45 -6.52 23.52
C GLU A 159 1.76 -7.17 22.16
N SER A 160 2.54 -8.26 22.19
CA SER A 160 3.36 -8.68 21.05
C SER A 160 2.62 -9.45 19.95
N HIS A 161 1.54 -10.19 20.23
CA HIS A 161 0.96 -11.11 19.24
C HIS A 161 0.04 -10.43 18.22
N TYR A 162 -0.87 -9.54 18.64
CA TYR A 162 -1.73 -8.82 17.71
C TYR A 162 -0.93 -7.92 16.76
N LEU A 163 0.13 -7.31 17.27
CA LEU A 163 1.01 -6.45 16.49
C LEU A 163 1.80 -7.26 15.44
N LEU A 164 2.16 -8.51 15.75
CA LEU A 164 2.85 -9.40 14.82
C LEU A 164 1.94 -9.84 13.67
N VAL A 165 0.71 -10.27 13.98
CA VAL A 165 -0.29 -10.65 12.96
C VAL A 165 -0.59 -9.44 12.06
N PHE A 166 -0.80 -8.28 12.66
CA PHE A 166 -1.05 -7.04 11.93
C PHE A 166 0.13 -6.67 11.01
N THR A 167 1.36 -6.79 11.51
CA THR A 167 2.58 -6.55 10.71
C THR A 167 2.67 -7.56 9.56
N PHE A 168 2.38 -8.83 9.80
CA PHE A 168 2.38 -9.85 8.73
C PHE A 168 1.44 -9.47 7.57
N PHE A 169 0.20 -9.07 7.89
CA PHE A 169 -0.75 -8.62 6.86
C PHE A 169 -0.31 -7.37 6.11
N LEU A 170 0.44 -6.48 6.75
CA LEU A 170 0.99 -5.30 6.10
C LEU A 170 2.24 -5.59 5.27
N PHE A 171 3.03 -6.61 5.61
CA PHE A 171 4.22 -6.96 4.84
C PHE A 171 3.92 -7.93 3.69
N ALA A 172 2.80 -8.63 3.69
CA ALA A 172 2.44 -9.55 2.61
C ALA A 172 2.41 -8.91 1.20
N PRO A 173 1.89 -7.69 0.97
CA PRO A 173 1.92 -7.08 -0.37
C PRO A 173 3.33 -6.72 -0.84
N PHE A 174 4.30 -6.59 0.08
CA PHE A 174 5.71 -6.37 -0.26
C PHE A 174 6.28 -7.52 -1.08
N GLY A 175 5.98 -8.77 -0.70
CA GLY A 175 6.36 -9.95 -1.47
C GLY A 175 5.56 -10.06 -2.78
N LEU A 176 4.28 -9.67 -2.74
CA LEU A 176 3.42 -9.65 -3.92
C LEU A 176 3.97 -8.70 -5.01
N MET A 177 4.60 -7.57 -4.65
CA MET A 177 5.20 -6.65 -5.61
C MET A 177 6.25 -7.31 -6.52
N ALA A 178 7.05 -8.22 -5.96
CA ALA A 178 8.06 -8.96 -6.73
C ALA A 178 7.42 -9.86 -7.81
N LEU A 179 6.20 -10.34 -7.58
CA LEU A 179 5.44 -11.17 -8.51
C LEU A 179 4.62 -10.37 -9.53
N ILE A 180 4.49 -9.05 -9.34
CA ILE A 180 3.84 -8.17 -10.32
C ILE A 180 4.80 -7.88 -11.48
N LYS A 181 6.00 -7.37 -11.16
CA LYS A 181 6.99 -6.92 -12.15
C LYS A 181 8.40 -7.07 -11.58
N GLY A 182 9.30 -7.70 -12.34
CA GLY A 182 10.65 -8.02 -11.88
C GLY A 182 11.48 -6.80 -11.42
N SER A 183 11.24 -5.61 -11.99
CA SER A 183 11.90 -4.38 -11.54
C SER A 183 11.57 -3.99 -10.09
N MET A 184 10.39 -4.40 -9.59
CA MET A 184 9.95 -4.13 -8.21
C MET A 184 10.74 -4.96 -7.20
N LEU A 185 11.22 -6.14 -7.60
CA LEU A 185 12.04 -7.02 -6.75
C LEU A 185 13.33 -6.32 -6.31
N ILE A 186 13.95 -5.53 -7.19
CA ILE A 186 15.18 -4.80 -6.88
C ILE A 186 14.96 -3.87 -5.69
N ILE A 187 13.88 -3.09 -5.71
CA ILE A 187 13.55 -2.14 -4.63
C ILE A 187 13.12 -2.87 -3.36
N CYS A 188 12.40 -3.97 -3.48
CA CYS A 188 12.06 -4.81 -2.34
C CYS A 188 13.33 -5.36 -1.66
N LEU A 189 14.30 -5.88 -2.41
CA LEU A 189 15.57 -6.35 -1.86
C LEU A 189 16.36 -5.23 -1.20
N LEU A 190 16.46 -4.06 -1.85
CA LEU A 190 17.14 -2.89 -1.27
C LEU A 190 16.51 -2.48 0.07
N MET A 191 15.19 -2.42 0.13
CA MET A 191 14.49 -2.05 1.37
C MET A 191 14.64 -3.12 2.46
N LEU A 192 14.65 -4.41 2.11
CA LEU A 192 14.94 -5.49 3.07
C LEU A 192 16.34 -5.35 3.66
N ILE A 193 17.35 -5.08 2.82
CA ILE A 193 18.73 -4.86 3.25
C ILE A 193 18.81 -3.67 4.22
N ILE A 194 18.17 -2.55 3.87
CA ILE A 194 18.12 -1.36 4.72
C ILE A 194 17.44 -1.70 6.06
N CYS A 195 16.27 -2.32 6.06
CA CYS A 195 15.58 -2.75 7.28
C CYS A 195 16.46 -3.66 8.14
N PHE A 196 17.15 -4.63 7.52
CA PHE A 196 18.05 -5.54 8.22
C PHE A 196 19.22 -4.82 8.89
N ILE A 197 19.87 -3.89 8.17
CA ILE A 197 20.98 -3.08 8.70
C ILE A 197 20.50 -2.21 9.87
N PHE A 198 19.30 -1.64 9.81
CA PHE A 198 18.76 -0.82 10.90
C PHE A 198 18.33 -1.64 12.13
N LEU A 199 17.81 -2.85 11.91
CA LEU A 199 17.33 -3.74 12.99
C LEU A 199 18.47 -4.50 13.68
N SER A 200 19.55 -4.85 12.97
CA SER A 200 20.66 -5.63 13.52
C SER A 200 21.34 -4.99 14.76
N PRO A 201 21.67 -3.68 14.78
CA PRO A 201 22.24 -3.02 15.95
C PRO A 201 21.27 -2.93 17.13
N THR A 202 19.97 -2.78 16.87
CA THR A 202 18.96 -2.66 17.92
C THR A 202 18.64 -4.00 18.56
N ILE A 203 18.70 -5.10 17.80
CA ILE A 203 18.62 -6.45 18.36
C ILE A 203 19.79 -6.70 19.32
N LYS A 204 21.04 -6.40 18.93
CA LYS A 204 22.23 -6.60 19.79
C LYS A 204 22.16 -5.86 21.14
N LYS A 205 21.43 -4.75 21.22
CA LYS A 205 21.25 -3.97 22.46
C LYS A 205 20.18 -4.54 23.42
N SER A 206 19.42 -5.54 22.97
CA SER A 206 18.26 -6.10 23.69
C SER A 206 18.47 -7.52 24.23
N TRP A 207 19.65 -8.11 24.02
CA TRP A 207 20.05 -9.36 24.67
C TRP A 207 20.98 -9.02 25.85
N PRO A 208 20.70 -9.51 27.06
CA PRO A 208 21.63 -9.40 28.20
C PRO A 208 22.91 -10.21 27.97
#